data_AF-A0A1G1VAU0-F1
#
_entry.id   AF-A0A1G1VAU0-F1
#
_cell.length_a   1.000
_cell.length_b   1.000
_cell.length_c   1.000
_cell.angle_alpha   90.00
_cell.angle_beta   90.00
_cell.angle_gamma   90.00
#
_symmetry.space_group_name_H-M   'P 1'
#
loop_
_entity.id
_entity.type
_entity.pdbx_description
1 polymer ?
#
loop_
_entity_poly.entity_id
_entity_poly.type
_entity_poly.pdbx_seq_one_letter_code
_entity_poly.pdbx_strand_id
1 'polypeptide(L)'
;MDAPFGIAFLKKAELYNLICRFDKQYRNAVKDGSFESSPWSIERQILRWTYRHHKHLGSPINTDHLTNDPKWSKLREFGMVDRKGKLRKDYKYLEKGHLTKPLENLVVRGFATYFDEAHAHNAIVISKEGLLVGEVIADIEKRNPFVTANYWFYSNIIDHLGASVLLVITFFGLLKFFGIFDIIKCLIQR
;
A
#
# COMPACT_ATOMS: atom_id res chain seq x y z
N MET A 1 -14.24 9.23 -17.06
CA MET A 1 -15.00 7.97 -16.98
C MET A 1 -14.59 7.27 -15.72
N ASP A 2 -15.46 7.28 -14.70
CA ASP A 2 -15.21 6.56 -13.45
C ASP A 2 -15.18 5.06 -13.74
N ALA A 3 -14.10 4.39 -13.33
CA ALA A 3 -14.05 2.94 -13.42
C ALA A 3 -15.24 2.38 -12.61
N PRO A 4 -15.96 1.36 -13.12
CA PRO A 4 -17.04 0.73 -12.36
C PRO A 4 -16.52 0.37 -10.97
N PHE A 5 -17.28 0.71 -9.92
CA PHE A 5 -16.89 0.63 -8.50
C PHE A 5 -16.07 -0.62 -8.13
N GLY A 6 -16.35 -1.77 -8.77
CA GLY A 6 -15.61 -3.02 -8.59
C GLY A 6 -14.13 -2.97 -8.98
N ILE A 7 -13.75 -2.28 -10.08
CA ILE A 7 -12.35 -2.23 -10.54
C ILE A 7 -11.47 -1.42 -9.59
N ALA A 8 -11.97 -0.30 -9.09
CA ALA A 8 -11.24 0.52 -8.12
C ALA A 8 -11.03 -0.25 -6.80
N PHE A 9 -12.03 -1.00 -6.36
CA PHE A 9 -11.93 -1.85 -5.18
C PHE A 9 -10.92 -3.00 -5.36
N LEU A 10 -10.97 -3.72 -6.49
CA LEU A 10 -10.00 -4.78 -6.79
C LEU A 10 -8.56 -4.25 -6.81
N LYS A 11 -8.34 -3.06 -7.38
CA LYS A 11 -7.02 -2.42 -7.36
C LYS A 11 -6.57 -2.11 -5.93
N LYS A 12 -7.47 -1.63 -5.06
CA LYS A 12 -7.17 -1.41 -3.65
C LYS A 12 -6.84 -2.72 -2.91
N ALA A 13 -7.54 -3.82 -3.21
CA ALA A 13 -7.25 -5.14 -2.63
C ALA A 13 -5.87 -5.69 -3.09
N GLU A 14 -5.50 -5.47 -4.35
CA GLU A 14 -4.16 -5.79 -4.86
C GLU A 14 -3.08 -4.97 -4.12
N LEU A 15 -3.30 -3.66 -3.97
CA LEU A 15 -2.38 -2.78 -3.23
C LEU A 15 -2.31 -3.13 -1.74
N TYR A 16 -3.41 -3.59 -1.14
CA TYR A 16 -3.42 -4.14 0.22
C TYR A 16 -2.46 -5.34 0.35
N ASN A 17 -2.52 -6.31 -0.57
CA ASN A 17 -1.57 -7.43 -0.59
C ASN A 17 -0.12 -6.95 -0.72
N LEU A 18 0.13 -5.96 -1.57
CA LEU A 18 1.45 -5.36 -1.74
C LEU A 18 1.98 -4.76 -0.43
N ILE A 19 1.14 -3.98 0.28
CA ILE A 19 1.47 -3.41 1.59
C ILE A 19 1.78 -4.52 2.60
N CYS A 20 0.96 -5.57 2.68
CA CYS A 20 1.19 -6.70 3.57
C CYS A 20 2.50 -7.43 3.27
N ARG A 21 2.86 -7.59 1.99
CA ARG A 21 4.14 -8.18 1.58
C ARG A 21 5.33 -7.33 2.03
N PHE A 22 5.26 -6.01 1.87
CA PHE A 22 6.30 -5.11 2.39
C PHE A 22 6.39 -5.15 3.92
N ASP A 23 5.26 -5.10 4.63
CA ASP A 23 5.22 -5.20 6.09
C ASP A 23 5.88 -6.51 6.57
N LYS A 24 5.64 -7.63 5.89
CA LYS A 24 6.26 -8.93 6.20
C LYS A 24 7.75 -8.94 5.87
N GLN A 25 8.15 -8.48 4.68
CA GLN A 25 9.53 -8.45 4.23
C GLN A 25 10.41 -7.65 5.19
N TYR A 26 10.00 -6.43 5.53
CA TYR A 26 10.79 -5.59 6.43
C TYR A 26 10.78 -6.07 7.88
N ARG A 27 9.68 -6.67 8.35
CA ARG A 27 9.66 -7.29 9.68
C ARG A 27 10.66 -8.43 9.79
N ASN A 28 10.74 -9.29 8.76
CA ASN A 28 11.72 -10.37 8.72
C ASN A 28 13.14 -9.81 8.64
N ALA A 29 13.36 -8.82 7.77
CA ALA A 29 14.67 -8.21 7.58
C ALA A 29 15.23 -7.57 8.86
N VAL A 30 14.36 -6.94 9.67
CA VAL A 30 14.74 -6.42 11.00
C VAL A 30 15.00 -7.54 12.00
N LYS A 31 14.17 -8.60 12.00
CA LYS A 31 14.34 -9.76 12.88
C LYS A 31 15.66 -10.50 12.62
N ASP A 32 16.05 -10.60 11.36
CA ASP A 32 17.26 -11.30 10.91
C ASP A 32 18.52 -10.42 11.03
N GLY A 33 18.38 -9.18 11.52
CA GLY A 33 19.49 -8.24 11.72
C GLY A 33 20.02 -7.59 10.45
N SER A 34 19.45 -7.90 9.28
CA SER A 34 19.86 -7.31 7.99
C SER A 34 19.56 -5.81 7.88
N PHE A 35 18.61 -5.31 8.69
CA PHE A 35 18.35 -3.88 8.86
C PHE A 35 18.20 -3.53 10.33
N GLU A 36 18.84 -2.42 10.75
CA GLU A 36 18.61 -1.85 12.08
C GLU A 36 17.16 -1.33 12.25
N SER A 37 16.50 -0.98 11.16
CA SER A 37 15.15 -0.42 11.13
C SER A 37 14.53 -0.50 9.73
N SER A 38 13.20 -0.37 9.65
CA SER A 38 12.46 -0.50 8.39
C SER A 38 12.32 0.84 7.66
N PRO A 39 12.96 1.06 6.49
CA PRO A 39 12.73 2.23 5.64
C PRO A 39 11.26 2.38 5.22
N TRP A 40 10.55 1.25 5.11
CA TRP A 40 9.13 1.24 4.75
C TRP A 40 8.25 1.99 5.75
N SER A 41 8.66 2.08 7.02
CA SER A 41 7.89 2.79 8.04
C SER A 41 7.74 4.29 7.74
N ILE A 42 8.79 4.96 7.25
CA ILE A 42 8.73 6.38 6.86
C ILE A 42 8.02 6.56 5.53
N GLU A 43 8.29 5.69 4.55
CA GLU A 43 7.59 5.66 3.26
C GLU A 43 6.06 5.57 3.45
N ARG A 44 5.61 4.69 4.35
CA ARG A 44 4.19 4.51 4.70
C ARG A 44 3.58 5.77 5.31
N GLN A 45 4.30 6.48 6.19
CA GLN A 45 3.82 7.74 6.76
C GLN A 45 3.73 8.85 5.71
N ILE A 46 4.69 8.92 4.78
CA ILE A 46 4.67 9.89 3.67
C ILE A 46 3.45 9.64 2.77
N LEU A 47 3.20 8.39 2.37
CA LEU A 47 2.04 8.03 1.52
C LEU A 47 0.70 8.31 2.22
N ARG A 48 0.60 8.01 3.52
CA ARG A 48 -0.58 8.35 4.31
C ARG A 48 -0.77 9.86 4.45
N TRP A 49 0.30 10.58 4.74
CA TRP A 49 0.27 12.03 4.92
C TRP A 49 -0.15 12.74 3.64
N THR A 50 0.41 12.33 2.51
CA THR A 50 0.07 12.88 1.19
C THR A 50 -1.39 12.64 0.83
N TYR A 51 -1.95 11.46 1.15
CA TYR A 51 -3.40 11.21 1.03
C TYR A 51 -4.26 12.13 1.93
N ARG A 52 -3.89 12.32 3.20
CA ARG A 52 -4.72 13.07 4.17
C ARG A 52 -4.68 14.58 4.02
N HIS A 53 -3.55 15.13 3.61
CA HIS A 53 -3.27 16.55 3.80
C HIS A 53 -2.71 17.26 2.56
N HIS A 54 -2.56 16.61 1.40
CA HIS A 54 -2.05 17.29 0.22
C HIS A 54 -3.12 17.70 -0.80
N LYS A 55 -3.00 18.97 -1.17
CA LYS A 55 -3.87 19.79 -2.03
C LYS A 55 -3.52 19.67 -3.52
N HIS A 56 -2.56 18.83 -3.93
CA HIS A 56 -2.17 18.70 -5.33
C HIS A 56 -1.66 17.29 -5.66
N LEU A 57 -2.52 16.48 -6.28
CA LEU A 57 -2.06 15.63 -7.38
C LEU A 57 -1.21 16.51 -8.30
N GLY A 58 0.08 16.22 -8.44
CA GLY A 58 0.97 16.96 -9.33
C GLY A 58 1.86 18.04 -8.70
N SER A 59 1.84 18.29 -7.38
CA SER A 59 2.85 19.16 -6.75
C SER A 59 4.02 18.35 -6.18
N PRO A 60 5.28 18.83 -6.32
CA PRO A 60 6.42 18.24 -5.65
C PRO A 60 6.29 18.21 -4.12
N ILE A 61 6.78 17.14 -3.50
CA ILE A 61 6.99 17.09 -2.06
C ILE A 61 8.18 17.99 -1.73
N ASN A 62 7.96 19.01 -0.90
CA ASN A 62 9.06 19.79 -0.36
C ASN A 62 9.90 18.93 0.61
N THR A 63 11.17 18.73 0.29
CA THR A 63 12.14 17.99 1.11
C THR A 63 12.36 18.60 2.49
N ASP A 64 12.08 19.90 2.66
CA ASP A 64 12.15 20.59 3.96
C ASP A 64 11.23 19.95 5.00
N HIS A 65 10.11 19.36 4.58
CA HIS A 65 9.19 18.64 5.47
C HIS A 65 9.80 17.39 6.11
N LEU A 66 10.84 16.84 5.49
CA LEU A 66 11.54 15.66 6.01
C LEU A 66 12.82 16.06 6.74
N THR A 67 13.14 17.35 6.89
CA THR A 67 14.31 17.79 7.67
C THR A 67 14.07 17.69 9.17
N ASN A 68 15.15 17.70 9.95
CA ASN A 68 15.07 17.78 11.41
C ASN A 68 14.85 19.23 11.91
N ASP A 69 14.52 20.17 11.01
CA ASP A 69 14.24 21.56 11.38
C ASP A 69 12.86 21.65 12.08
N PRO A 70 12.80 22.11 13.34
CA PRO A 70 11.57 22.14 14.13
C PRO A 70 10.45 23.00 13.53
N LYS A 71 10.73 23.94 12.62
CA LYS A 71 9.72 24.87 12.09
C LYS A 71 8.79 24.24 11.04
N TRP A 72 9.29 23.27 10.27
CA TRP A 72 8.57 22.72 9.11
C TRP A 72 8.55 21.18 9.04
N SER A 73 9.23 20.51 9.99
CA SER A 73 9.38 19.06 10.00
C SER A 73 8.08 18.32 10.30
N LYS A 74 7.73 17.41 9.39
CA LYS A 74 6.68 16.41 9.57
C LYS A 74 7.14 15.18 10.36
N LEU A 75 8.44 15.05 10.63
CA LEU A 75 8.99 13.91 11.38
C LEU A 75 8.38 13.77 12.78
N ARG A 76 8.04 14.90 13.43
CA ARG A 76 7.34 14.90 14.72
C ARG A 76 5.92 14.37 14.60
N GLU A 77 5.17 14.79 13.58
CA GLU A 77 3.81 14.29 13.30
C GLU A 77 3.82 12.80 12.96
N PHE A 78 4.89 12.33 12.32
CA PHE A 78 5.10 10.91 12.02
C PHE A 78 5.54 10.09 13.25
N GLY A 79 5.75 10.74 14.40
CA GLY A 79 6.19 10.07 15.63
C GLY A 79 7.63 9.57 15.57
N MET A 80 8.45 10.09 14.66
CA MET A 80 9.85 9.67 14.47
C MET A 80 10.82 10.40 15.40
N VAL A 81 10.34 11.47 16.02
CA VAL A 81 11.10 12.30 16.95
C VAL A 81 10.65 11.99 18.39
N ASP A 82 11.56 12.06 19.34
CA ASP A 82 11.29 11.92 20.77
C ASP A 82 10.77 13.25 21.38
N ARG A 83 10.46 13.22 22.69
CA ARG A 83 9.99 14.43 23.41
C ARG A 83 11.03 15.57 23.43
N LYS A 84 12.31 15.25 23.23
CA LYS A 84 13.44 16.18 23.24
C LYS A 84 13.77 16.73 21.84
N GLY A 85 13.00 16.37 20.80
CA GLY A 85 13.27 16.83 19.45
C GLY A 85 14.36 16.03 18.71
N LYS A 86 14.79 14.88 19.24
CA LYS A 86 15.79 14.01 18.59
C LYS A 86 15.14 12.86 17.85
N LEU A 87 15.71 12.44 16.72
CA LEU A 87 15.26 11.24 16.02
C LEU A 87 15.37 10.01 16.93
N ARG A 88 14.30 9.20 16.97
CA ARG A 88 14.31 7.94 17.73
C ARG A 88 15.36 7.01 17.14
N LYS A 89 15.86 6.07 17.95
CA LYS A 89 16.92 5.13 17.57
C LYS A 89 16.61 4.43 16.24
N ASP A 90 15.35 4.04 16.05
CA ASP A 90 14.85 3.34 14.87
C ASP A 90 14.84 4.21 13.59
N TYR A 91 15.14 5.51 13.67
CA TYR A 91 15.17 6.44 12.54
C TYR A 91 16.50 7.19 12.41
N LYS A 92 17.53 6.82 13.19
CA LYS A 92 18.84 7.49 13.14
C LYS A 92 19.54 7.37 11.79
N TYR A 93 19.19 6.36 10.98
CA TYR A 93 19.71 6.23 9.61
C TYR A 93 19.35 7.42 8.73
N LEU A 94 18.33 8.21 9.09
CA LEU A 94 17.94 9.43 8.41
C LEU A 94 18.90 10.61 8.66
N GLU A 95 19.61 10.63 9.81
CA GLU A 95 20.58 11.70 10.14
C GLU A 95 21.85 11.65 9.28
N LYS A 96 22.22 10.48 8.77
CA LYS A 96 23.50 10.24 8.06
C LYS A 96 23.51 10.68 6.59
N GLY A 97 22.52 11.43 6.11
CA GLY A 97 22.65 12.17 4.85
C GLY A 97 21.70 11.81 3.71
N HIS A 98 20.62 11.05 3.91
CA HIS A 98 19.61 10.93 2.84
C HIS A 98 18.19 10.85 3.40
N LEU A 99 17.68 12.00 3.84
CA LEU A 99 16.23 12.22 3.98
C LEU A 99 15.52 12.14 2.61
N THR A 100 16.27 12.19 1.51
CA THR A 100 15.81 11.93 0.15
C THR A 100 15.63 10.44 -0.13
N LYS A 101 16.33 9.53 0.57
CA LYS A 101 16.30 8.09 0.30
C LYS A 101 14.92 7.46 0.47
N PRO A 102 14.11 7.81 1.48
CA PRO A 102 12.71 7.39 1.53
C PRO A 102 11.91 7.82 0.30
N LEU A 103 12.13 9.05 -0.20
CA LEU A 103 11.44 9.54 -1.39
C LEU A 103 11.95 8.85 -2.67
N GLU A 104 13.25 8.62 -2.80
CA GLU A 104 13.85 7.85 -3.89
C GLU A 104 13.34 6.41 -3.90
N ASN A 105 13.19 5.78 -2.74
CA ASN A 105 12.57 4.45 -2.62
C ASN A 105 11.12 4.45 -3.11
N LEU A 106 10.35 5.51 -2.82
CA LEU A 106 8.99 5.65 -3.35
C LEU A 106 8.99 5.74 -4.88
N VAL A 107 9.98 6.41 -5.47
CA VAL A 107 10.15 6.47 -6.93
C VAL A 107 10.48 5.09 -7.51
N VAL A 108 11.46 4.39 -6.93
CA VAL A 108 11.86 3.03 -7.35
C VAL A 108 10.69 2.04 -7.27
N ARG A 109 9.78 2.22 -6.30
CA ARG A 109 8.57 1.40 -6.16
C ARG A 109 7.42 1.80 -7.09
N GLY A 110 7.55 2.90 -7.83
CA GLY A 110 6.49 3.43 -8.71
C GLY A 110 5.37 4.19 -7.98
N PHE A 111 5.57 4.52 -6.70
CA PHE A 111 4.62 5.33 -5.92
C PHE A 111 4.86 6.83 -6.08
N ALA A 112 5.98 7.20 -6.68
CA ALA A 112 6.33 8.58 -6.99
C ALA A 112 7.10 8.64 -8.32
N THR A 113 7.21 9.85 -8.87
CA THR A 113 7.93 10.15 -10.11
C THR A 113 8.74 11.43 -9.91
N TYR A 114 9.86 11.55 -10.62
CA TYR A 114 10.57 12.83 -10.70
C TYR A 114 9.75 13.81 -11.55
N PHE A 115 9.68 15.06 -11.09
CA PHE A 115 9.03 16.16 -11.77
C PHE A 115 10.10 16.99 -12.46
N ASP A 116 10.02 17.02 -13.79
CA ASP A 116 10.89 17.78 -14.70
C ASP A 116 12.35 17.28 -14.76
N GLU A 117 12.64 16.36 -15.69
CA GLU A 117 13.98 15.79 -15.90
C GLU A 117 15.03 16.82 -16.39
N ALA A 118 14.60 18.03 -16.78
CA ALA A 118 15.43 19.03 -17.45
C ALA A 118 15.96 20.17 -16.55
N HIS A 119 15.42 20.39 -15.34
CA HIS A 119 15.74 21.56 -14.52
C HIS A 119 16.12 21.20 -13.08
N ALA A 120 17.42 20.91 -12.87
CA ALA A 120 18.29 21.08 -11.69
C ALA A 120 17.79 20.80 -10.25
N HIS A 121 16.54 20.43 -9.99
CA HIS A 121 16.03 20.08 -8.68
C HIS A 121 15.15 18.84 -8.82
N ASN A 122 15.62 17.69 -8.30
CA ASN A 122 14.92 16.40 -8.27
C ASN A 122 13.65 16.48 -7.40
N ALA A 123 12.66 17.22 -7.88
CA ALA A 123 11.35 17.35 -7.28
C ALA A 123 10.63 16.00 -7.40
N ILE A 124 10.16 15.45 -6.29
CA ILE A 124 9.48 14.14 -6.29
C ILE A 124 7.99 14.37 -6.10
N VAL A 125 7.18 13.87 -7.04
CA VAL A 125 5.72 13.96 -7.03
C VAL A 125 5.13 12.58 -6.79
N ILE A 126 4.11 12.48 -5.95
CA ILE A 126 3.41 11.22 -5.71
C ILE A 126 2.56 10.86 -6.94
N SER A 127 2.69 9.62 -7.40
CA SER A 127 1.92 9.08 -8.52
C SER A 127 0.47 8.80 -8.11
N LYS A 128 -0.41 8.55 -9.09
CA LYS A 128 -1.78 8.14 -8.82
C LYS A 128 -1.83 6.85 -7.98
N GLU A 129 -0.92 5.93 -8.28
CA GLU A 129 -0.74 4.68 -7.54
C GLU A 129 -0.28 4.95 -6.11
N GLY A 130 0.67 5.87 -5.89
CA GLY A 130 1.11 6.24 -4.55
C GLY A 130 -0.01 6.84 -3.69
N LEU A 131 -0.88 7.68 -4.28
CA LEU A 131 -2.05 8.20 -3.58
C LEU A 131 -3.06 7.09 -3.22
N LEU A 132 -3.29 6.15 -4.14
CA LEU A 132 -4.19 5.02 -3.88
C LEU A 132 -3.63 4.10 -2.78
N VAL A 133 -2.30 3.91 -2.73
CA VAL A 133 -1.64 3.21 -1.62
C VAL A 133 -1.82 3.98 -0.31
N GLY A 134 -1.65 5.30 -0.32
CA GLY A 134 -1.89 6.18 0.83
C GLY A 134 -3.31 6.07 1.38
N GLU A 135 -4.30 6.00 0.50
CA GLU A 135 -5.71 5.76 0.85
C GLU A 135 -5.89 4.39 1.53
N VAL A 136 -5.38 3.32 0.92
CA VAL A 136 -5.46 1.97 1.48
C VAL A 136 -4.80 1.90 2.86
N ILE A 137 -3.62 2.52 3.04
CA ILE A 137 -2.97 2.62 4.36
C ILE A 137 -3.88 3.32 5.37
N ALA A 138 -4.49 4.44 4.99
CA ALA A 138 -5.37 5.20 5.88
C ALA A 138 -6.62 4.38 6.26
N ASP A 139 -7.16 3.58 5.35
CA ASP A 139 -8.31 2.71 5.62
C ASP A 139 -7.97 1.59 6.60
N ILE A 140 -6.82 0.92 6.43
CA ILE A 140 -6.35 -0.12 7.36
C ILE A 140 -6.16 0.44 8.78
N GLU A 141 -5.58 1.65 8.87
CA GLU A 141 -5.27 2.27 10.17
C GLU A 141 -6.48 2.83 10.91
N LYS A 142 -7.60 3.12 10.22
CA LYS A 142 -8.87 3.49 10.86
C LYS A 142 -9.44 2.37 11.75
N ARG A 143 -8.82 1.17 11.75
CA ARG A 143 -9.23 -0.01 12.52
C ARG A 143 -10.69 -0.40 12.28
N ASN A 144 -11.23 -0.13 11.09
CA ASN A 144 -12.55 -0.64 10.72
C ASN A 144 -12.40 -2.12 10.36
N PRO A 145 -12.90 -3.06 11.20
CA PRO A 145 -12.66 -4.49 10.99
C PRO A 145 -13.32 -4.99 9.69
N PHE A 146 -14.43 -4.40 9.28
CA PHE A 146 -15.14 -4.78 8.05
C PHE A 146 -14.36 -4.42 6.79
N VAL A 147 -13.75 -3.23 6.77
CA VAL A 147 -12.94 -2.78 5.62
C VAL A 147 -11.70 -3.66 5.47
N THR A 148 -11.02 -3.93 6.58
CA THR A 148 -9.84 -4.81 6.60
C THR A 148 -10.20 -6.25 6.22
N ALA A 149 -11.32 -6.78 6.74
CA ALA A 149 -11.80 -8.11 6.38
C ALA A 149 -12.16 -8.22 4.90
N ASN A 150 -12.80 -7.19 4.32
CA ASN A 150 -13.08 -7.13 2.89
C ASN A 150 -11.78 -7.12 2.08
N TYR A 151 -10.81 -6.27 2.41
CA TYR A 151 -9.53 -6.30 1.71
C TYR A 151 -8.88 -7.68 1.79
N TRP A 152 -8.80 -8.29 2.97
CA TRP A 152 -8.25 -9.63 3.13
C TRP A 152 -9.01 -10.70 2.32
N PHE A 153 -10.34 -10.66 2.30
CA PHE A 153 -11.14 -11.62 1.53
C PHE A 153 -10.87 -11.52 0.04
N TYR A 154 -11.00 -10.32 -0.53
CA TYR A 154 -10.81 -10.11 -1.96
C TYR A 154 -9.35 -10.29 -2.39
N SER A 155 -8.39 -9.96 -1.51
CA SER A 155 -6.99 -10.14 -1.81
C SER A 155 -6.57 -11.62 -1.85
N ASN A 156 -7.18 -12.47 -1.01
CA ASN A 156 -7.03 -13.93 -1.12
C ASN A 156 -7.69 -14.48 -2.40
N ILE A 157 -8.86 -13.97 -2.78
CA ILE A 157 -9.50 -14.37 -4.04
C ILE A 157 -8.60 -14.01 -5.24
N ILE A 158 -7.96 -12.84 -5.24
CA ILE A 158 -7.05 -12.42 -6.31
C ILE A 158 -5.79 -13.29 -6.34
N ASP A 159 -5.14 -13.53 -5.19
CA ASP A 159 -3.91 -14.34 -5.13
C ASP A 159 -4.19 -15.82 -5.49
N HIS A 160 -5.42 -16.30 -5.28
CA HIS A 160 -5.83 -17.67 -5.60
C HIS A 160 -6.76 -17.78 -6.80
N LEU A 161 -6.89 -16.74 -7.62
CA LEU A 161 -7.92 -16.66 -8.67
C LEU A 161 -7.84 -17.85 -9.65
N GLY A 162 -6.61 -18.29 -9.97
CA GLY A 162 -6.39 -19.51 -10.75
C GLY A 162 -6.91 -20.78 -10.06
N ALA A 163 -6.65 -20.94 -8.76
CA ALA A 163 -7.15 -22.08 -7.98
C ALA A 163 -8.66 -22.01 -7.77
N SER A 164 -9.22 -20.83 -7.51
CA SER A 164 -10.65 -20.60 -7.36
C SER A 164 -11.42 -20.92 -8.65
N VAL A 165 -10.90 -20.46 -9.79
CA VAL A 165 -11.46 -20.79 -11.12
C VAL A 165 -11.38 -22.29 -11.37
N LEU A 166 -10.24 -22.93 -11.06
CA LEU A 166 -10.08 -24.37 -11.21
C LEU A 166 -11.09 -25.15 -10.35
N LEU A 167 -11.33 -24.71 -9.12
CA LEU A 167 -12.28 -25.30 -8.18
C LEU A 167 -13.72 -25.18 -8.68
N VAL A 168 -14.09 -24.01 -9.22
CA VAL A 168 -15.42 -23.78 -9.82
C VAL A 168 -15.61 -24.67 -11.05
N ILE A 169 -14.61 -24.75 -11.94
CA ILE A 169 -14.66 -25.62 -13.12
C ILE A 169 -14.78 -27.09 -12.72
N THR A 170 -13.98 -27.56 -11.76
CA THR A 170 -14.07 -28.94 -11.26
C THR A 170 -15.39 -29.22 -10.58
N PHE A 171 -15.93 -28.28 -9.80
CA PHE A 171 -17.25 -28.41 -9.19
C PHE A 171 -18.37 -28.55 -10.23
N PHE A 172 -18.39 -27.71 -11.26
CA PHE A 172 -19.35 -27.84 -12.37
C PHE A 172 -19.13 -29.12 -13.19
N GLY A 173 -17.87 -29.53 -13.38
CA GLY A 173 -17.53 -30.80 -14.01
C GLY A 173 -18.08 -32.00 -13.23
N LEU A 174 -17.92 -32.00 -11.90
CA LEU A 174 -18.47 -33.03 -11.02
C LEU A 174 -19.99 -33.03 -11.01
N LEU A 175 -20.65 -31.86 -10.94
CA LEU A 175 -22.11 -31.76 -11.03
C LEU A 175 -22.67 -32.35 -12.33
N LYS A 176 -21.98 -32.13 -13.46
CA LYS A 176 -22.32 -32.77 -14.73
C LYS A 176 -22.05 -34.28 -14.69
N PHE A 177 -20.91 -34.70 -14.15
CA PHE A 177 -20.52 -36.11 -14.08
C PHE A 177 -21.49 -36.95 -13.25
N PHE A 178 -22.01 -36.42 -12.14
CA PHE A 178 -22.97 -37.10 -11.29
C PHE A 178 -24.43 -37.01 -11.79
N GLY A 179 -24.70 -36.42 -12.97
CA GLY A 179 -26.05 -36.33 -13.52
C GLY A 179 -27.03 -35.51 -12.66
N ILE A 180 -26.53 -34.75 -11.68
CA ILE A 180 -27.34 -33.99 -10.73
C ILE A 180 -28.18 -32.93 -11.47
N PHE A 181 -27.68 -32.41 -12.59
CA PHE A 181 -28.45 -31.51 -13.45
C PHE A 181 -29.70 -32.13 -14.06
N ASP A 182 -29.67 -33.42 -14.39
CA ASP A 182 -30.85 -34.11 -14.95
C ASP A 182 -31.88 -34.36 -13.85
N ILE A 183 -31.45 -34.66 -12.63
CA ILE A 183 -32.34 -34.80 -11.46
C ILE A 183 -33.01 -33.46 -11.11
N ILE A 184 -32.24 -32.36 -11.10
CA ILE A 184 -32.77 -31.01 -10.82
C ILE A 184 -33.74 -30.57 -11.92
N LYS A 185 -33.43 -30.82 -13.21
CA LYS A 185 -34.37 -30.54 -14.31
C LYS A 185 -35.67 -31.31 -14.17
N CYS A 186 -35.60 -32.58 -13.78
CA CYS A 186 -36.77 -33.44 -13.58
C CYS A 186 -37.65 -32.96 -12.41
N LEU A 187 -37.04 -32.39 -11.36
CA LEU A 187 -37.75 -31.81 -10.22
C LEU A 187 -38.41 -30.45 -10.51
N ILE A 188 -37.86 -29.64 -11.42
CA ILE A 188 -38.42 -28.32 -11.78
C ILE A 188 -39.58 -28.43 -12.77
N GLN A 189 -39.66 -29.53 -13.53
CA GLN A 189 -40.73 -29.76 -14.52
C GLN A 189 -41.99 -30.45 -13.94
N ARG A 190 -42.03 -30.68 -12.63
CA ARG A 190 -43.20 -31.19 -11.89
C ARG A 190 -43.89 -30.06 -11.16
#